data_AF-W4SAT6-F1
#
_entry.id   AF-W4SAT6-F1
#
_cell.length_a   1.000
_cell.length_b   1.000
_cell.length_c   1.000
_cell.angle_alpha   90.00
_cell.angle_beta   90.00
_cell.angle_gamma   90.00
#
_symmetry.space_group_name_H-M   'P 1'
#
loop_
_entity.id
_entity.type
_entity.pdbx_description
1 polymer ?
#
loop_
_entity_poly.entity_id
_entity_poly.type
_entity_poly.pdbx_seq_one_letter_code
_entity_poly.pdbx_strand_id
1 'polypeptide(L)'
;MLKYGIELNVFYLSEIFVIKITRNLTGGLMLIGFLLLAACKQEAATEKVAVMPLEKQQNLQGSQNKTVSQTRSSEGAERMTSLYQVVSLLVVKNGTPWAIFDSVPGVQWRDTSPKSNSDSTDPESAQYRSGTLMLDGFGAVDVPDGGQGAEVAPKQANEGESGITLNGDAQSVRSIAVKKFYASPEYAEVLKRQLPAATSVRLIAEKCVRADDGGPDPLQSKFYAIGLDAGEAFVEAYLDDGTETRGPGSTTFVFTRTKPQKRIQALQCKES
;
A
#
# COMPACT_ATOMS: atom_id res chain seq x y z
N MET A 1 20.02 14.68 23.76
CA MET A 1 19.55 13.30 23.43
C MET A 1 18.06 13.39 23.09
N LEU A 2 17.75 13.57 21.80
CA LEU A 2 16.38 13.56 21.28
C LEU A 2 16.27 12.36 20.35
N LYS A 3 15.46 11.37 20.76
CA LYS A 3 15.04 10.24 19.93
C LYS A 3 14.07 10.77 18.87
N TYR A 4 14.50 10.86 17.62
CA TYR A 4 13.57 11.00 16.50
C TYR A 4 13.16 9.60 16.06
N GLY A 5 12.00 9.17 16.57
CA GLY A 5 11.26 8.07 15.97
C GLY A 5 10.80 8.50 14.59
N ILE A 6 10.82 7.57 13.65
CA ILE A 6 10.30 7.74 12.29
C ILE A 6 8.84 8.19 12.41
N GLU A 7 8.59 9.49 12.23
CA GLU A 7 7.26 10.03 12.06
C GLU A 7 6.73 9.50 10.73
N LEU A 8 5.96 8.41 10.78
CA LEU A 8 4.94 8.17 9.77
C LEU A 8 3.95 9.33 9.87
N ASN A 9 4.29 10.38 9.12
CA ASN A 9 3.47 11.56 8.95
C ASN A 9 2.06 11.13 8.58
N VAL A 10 1.14 11.63 9.40
CA VAL A 10 -0.30 11.61 9.17
C VAL A 10 -0.55 12.40 7.89
N PHE A 11 -0.86 11.73 6.78
CA PHE A 11 -1.33 12.38 5.56
C PHE A 11 -2.76 11.92 5.26
N TYR A 12 -3.68 12.71 5.81
CA TYR A 12 -4.87 13.30 5.18
C TYR A 12 -5.71 12.42 4.24
N LEU A 13 -6.91 12.07 4.73
CA LEU A 13 -8.07 11.66 3.94
C LEU A 13 -8.82 12.86 3.32
N SER A 14 -8.12 13.92 2.90
CA SER A 14 -8.76 15.13 2.33
C SER A 14 -8.80 15.17 0.79
N GLU A 15 -8.25 14.18 0.08
CA GLU A 15 -8.20 14.23 -1.40
C GLU A 15 -9.39 13.59 -2.13
N ILE A 16 -10.51 13.33 -1.43
CA ILE A 16 -11.76 12.90 -2.09
C ILE A 16 -12.74 14.07 -2.28
N PHE A 17 -12.47 15.29 -1.77
CA PHE A 17 -13.49 16.36 -1.81
C PHE A 17 -13.00 17.81 -1.91
N VAL A 18 -12.01 18.14 -2.77
CA VAL A 18 -11.80 19.55 -3.18
C VAL A 18 -11.29 19.65 -4.62
N ILE A 19 -12.18 19.70 -5.61
CA ILE A 19 -11.93 20.45 -6.85
C ILE A 19 -13.04 21.48 -6.96
N LYS A 20 -12.84 22.59 -6.24
CA LYS A 20 -13.67 23.78 -6.33
C LYS A 20 -13.14 24.64 -7.48
N ILE A 21 -14.00 24.81 -8.47
CA ILE A 21 -13.93 25.73 -9.61
C ILE A 21 -13.44 27.12 -9.16
N THR A 22 -12.26 27.54 -9.62
CA THR A 22 -11.88 28.96 -9.76
C THR A 22 -10.65 29.14 -10.64
N ARG A 23 -10.83 29.67 -11.87
CA ARG A 23 -10.30 30.95 -12.38
C ARG A 23 -10.14 30.92 -13.91
N ASN A 24 -11.08 31.61 -14.55
CA ASN A 24 -10.83 32.37 -15.77
C ASN A 24 -9.84 33.52 -15.50
N LEU A 25 -9.25 34.04 -16.59
CA LEU A 25 -8.11 34.97 -16.71
C LEU A 25 -6.77 34.24 -16.57
N THR A 26 -5.89 34.19 -17.57
CA THR A 26 -5.46 35.29 -18.44
C THR A 26 -4.71 34.71 -19.64
N GLY A 27 -4.97 35.22 -20.84
CA GLY A 27 -4.17 34.92 -22.03
C GLY A 27 -2.85 35.70 -22.05
N GLY A 28 -1.96 35.28 -22.96
CA GLY A 28 -0.99 36.18 -23.59
C GLY A 28 0.50 35.86 -23.39
N LEU A 29 1.07 35.28 -24.45
CA LEU A 29 2.26 35.76 -25.17
C LEU A 29 3.70 35.58 -24.58
N MET A 30 4.53 34.97 -25.46
CA MET A 30 5.96 35.29 -25.76
C MET A 30 7.02 34.81 -24.74
N LEU A 31 8.27 34.43 -25.08
CA LEU A 31 9.05 34.38 -26.31
C LEU A 31 10.26 33.43 -26.06
N ILE A 32 10.69 32.72 -27.10
CA ILE A 32 12.09 32.50 -27.58
C ILE A 32 13.24 32.39 -26.55
N GLY A 33 13.84 31.18 -26.53
CA GLY A 33 15.19 30.94 -27.05
C GLY A 33 16.40 31.19 -26.14
N PHE A 34 17.14 30.13 -25.83
CA PHE A 34 18.60 30.16 -25.83
C PHE A 34 19.17 28.83 -26.32
N LEU A 35 20.12 28.95 -27.24
CA LEU A 35 20.90 27.92 -27.89
C LEU A 35 22.35 28.15 -27.45
N LEU A 36 23.10 27.06 -27.25
CA LEU A 36 24.54 26.86 -27.53
C LEU A 36 25.41 26.32 -26.36
N LEU A 37 26.03 25.16 -26.69
CA LEU A 37 27.45 24.76 -26.52
C LEU A 37 27.97 24.57 -25.07
N ALA A 38 28.88 23.66 -24.73
CA ALA A 38 29.85 22.89 -25.51
C ALA A 38 30.23 21.58 -24.78
N ALA A 39 30.82 20.67 -25.55
CA ALA A 39 31.45 19.44 -25.11
C ALA A 39 32.72 19.65 -24.27
N CYS A 40 33.00 18.71 -23.37
CA CYS A 40 34.37 18.34 -22.99
C CYS A 40 34.49 16.82 -22.92
N LYS A 41 35.45 16.30 -23.67
CA LYS A 41 35.85 14.91 -23.82
C LYS A 41 37.29 14.83 -23.30
N GLN A 42 37.62 13.87 -22.43
CA GLN A 42 38.96 13.25 -22.43
C GLN A 42 39.04 11.96 -21.60
N GLU A 43 39.57 10.93 -22.26
CA GLU A 43 40.03 9.62 -21.77
C GLU A 43 41.44 9.70 -21.15
N ALA A 44 41.75 8.74 -20.26
CA ALA A 44 43.00 7.95 -20.21
C ALA A 44 42.90 6.88 -19.09
N ALA A 45 42.89 5.58 -19.43
CA ALA A 45 44.02 4.62 -19.41
C ALA A 45 44.30 4.01 -18.00
N THR A 46 43.87 2.77 -17.70
CA THR A 46 44.56 1.46 -17.90
C THR A 46 45.73 1.20 -16.95
N GLU A 47 45.60 0.21 -16.04
CA GLU A 47 46.61 -0.85 -15.84
C GLU A 47 46.01 -2.09 -15.13
N LYS A 48 46.53 -3.26 -15.50
CA LYS A 48 46.13 -4.63 -15.15
C LYS A 48 46.89 -5.19 -13.93
N VAL A 49 46.42 -6.31 -13.39
CA VAL A 49 47.14 -7.58 -13.01
C VAL A 49 46.18 -8.32 -12.04
N ALA A 50 45.42 -9.34 -12.43
CA ALA A 50 45.74 -10.76 -12.74
C ALA A 50 46.02 -11.67 -11.51
N VAL A 51 45.36 -12.84 -11.57
CA VAL A 51 45.67 -14.16 -10.96
C VAL A 51 44.91 -14.59 -9.69
N MET A 52 43.97 -15.55 -9.86
CA MET A 52 43.65 -16.63 -8.90
C MET A 52 44.54 -17.85 -9.19
N PRO A 53 44.73 -18.86 -8.29
CA PRO A 53 43.75 -19.98 -8.20
C PRO A 53 43.67 -20.77 -6.85
N LEU A 54 42.48 -21.34 -6.61
CA LEU A 54 42.11 -22.73 -6.22
C LEU A 54 43.04 -23.61 -5.33
N GLU A 55 42.51 -24.20 -4.23
CA GLU A 55 42.27 -25.67 -4.05
C GLU A 55 41.90 -26.13 -2.60
N LYS A 56 40.97 -27.11 -2.52
CA LYS A 56 40.81 -28.27 -1.60
C LYS A 56 40.83 -28.07 -0.05
N GLN A 57 40.11 -28.83 0.80
CA GLN A 57 39.71 -30.24 0.74
C GLN A 57 38.66 -30.58 1.83
N GLN A 58 37.97 -31.70 1.60
CA GLN A 58 36.98 -32.39 2.43
C GLN A 58 37.55 -33.03 3.72
N ASN A 59 36.71 -33.21 4.76
CA ASN A 59 36.53 -34.45 5.55
C ASN A 59 35.58 -34.21 6.74
N LEU A 60 34.42 -34.88 6.80
CA LEU A 60 34.12 -36.23 7.34
C LEU A 60 33.71 -36.24 8.82
N GLN A 61 32.55 -36.87 9.04
CA GLN A 61 32.13 -37.65 10.20
C GLN A 61 31.73 -36.95 11.51
N GLY A 62 30.41 -36.96 11.73
CA GLY A 62 29.84 -37.85 12.75
C GLY A 62 29.54 -37.21 14.11
N SER A 63 28.26 -37.04 14.42
CA SER A 63 27.70 -37.61 15.64
C SER A 63 26.18 -37.54 15.59
N GLN A 64 25.55 -38.71 15.59
CA GLN A 64 24.14 -38.86 15.87
C GLN A 64 23.89 -38.43 17.32
N ASN A 65 23.11 -37.37 17.51
CA ASN A 65 22.35 -37.20 18.75
C ASN A 65 20.88 -37.08 18.40
N LYS A 66 20.17 -38.16 18.71
CA LYS A 66 18.74 -38.36 18.57
C LYS A 66 18.03 -37.49 19.62
N THR A 67 17.80 -36.22 19.30
CA THR A 67 16.83 -35.41 20.03
C THR A 67 15.46 -35.70 19.43
N VAL A 68 14.63 -36.37 20.22
CA VAL A 68 13.19 -36.53 19.98
C VAL A 68 12.57 -35.13 20.03
N SER A 69 12.55 -34.44 18.89
CA SER A 69 11.63 -33.33 18.67
C SER A 69 10.32 -33.93 18.18
N GLN A 70 9.34 -33.97 19.07
CA GLN A 70 7.94 -33.95 18.68
C GLN A 70 7.64 -32.62 17.98
N THR A 71 8.12 -32.47 16.74
CA THR A 71 7.52 -31.56 15.78
C THR A 71 6.28 -32.28 15.28
N ARG A 72 5.17 -32.18 16.01
CA ARG A 72 3.88 -32.23 15.33
C ARG A 72 3.87 -31.00 14.45
N SER A 73 4.18 -31.21 13.17
CA SER A 73 3.94 -30.23 12.13
C SER A 73 2.49 -29.79 12.25
N SER A 74 2.29 -28.52 12.56
CA SER A 74 1.05 -27.83 12.22
C SER A 74 1.04 -27.61 10.71
N GLU A 75 1.03 -28.72 9.95
CA GLU A 75 0.68 -28.71 8.55
C GLU A 75 -0.84 -28.67 8.47
N GLY A 76 -1.38 -27.61 7.86
CA GLY A 76 -2.76 -27.60 7.36
C GLY A 76 -3.74 -26.62 7.99
N ALA A 77 -3.32 -25.72 8.88
CA ALA A 77 -4.08 -24.49 9.11
C ALA A 77 -3.48 -23.45 8.17
N GLU A 78 -4.12 -23.21 7.03
CA GLU A 78 -3.83 -22.05 6.19
C GLU A 78 -3.80 -20.82 7.10
N ARG A 79 -2.62 -20.25 7.32
CA ARG A 79 -2.43 -19.18 8.28
C ARG A 79 -3.15 -17.96 7.71
N MET A 80 -4.31 -17.65 8.27
CA MET A 80 -5.09 -16.48 7.86
C MET A 80 -4.25 -15.22 8.07
N THR A 81 -4.12 -14.41 7.02
CA THR A 81 -3.40 -13.13 7.11
C THR A 81 -4.17 -12.17 8.02
N SER A 82 -3.48 -11.16 8.54
CA SER A 82 -4.14 -10.08 9.28
C SER A 82 -5.17 -9.36 8.39
N LEU A 83 -4.84 -9.10 7.13
CA LEU A 83 -5.75 -8.41 6.21
C LEU A 83 -7.05 -9.20 5.99
N TYR A 84 -6.96 -10.51 5.78
CA TYR A 84 -8.13 -11.36 5.63
C TYR A 84 -9.08 -11.25 6.83
N GLN A 85 -8.53 -11.28 8.04
CA GLN A 85 -9.33 -11.21 9.26
C GLN A 85 -10.02 -9.85 9.41
N VAL A 86 -9.31 -8.73 9.16
CA VAL A 86 -9.93 -7.39 9.21
C VAL A 86 -11.03 -7.26 8.15
N VAL A 87 -10.80 -7.68 6.91
CA VAL A 87 -11.81 -7.57 5.84
C VAL A 87 -13.00 -8.50 6.07
N SER A 88 -12.77 -9.69 6.64
CA SER A 88 -13.86 -10.61 7.02
C SER A 88 -14.77 -9.98 8.08
N LEU A 89 -14.20 -9.26 9.05
CA LEU A 89 -14.97 -8.50 10.02
C LEU A 89 -15.77 -7.37 9.36
N LEU A 90 -15.24 -6.69 8.33
CA LEU A 90 -15.95 -5.61 7.64
C LEU A 90 -17.26 -6.08 6.99
N VAL A 91 -17.33 -7.30 6.48
CA VAL A 91 -18.51 -7.76 5.73
C VAL A 91 -19.61 -8.39 6.59
N VAL A 92 -19.39 -8.53 7.90
CA VAL A 92 -20.40 -9.09 8.83
C VAL A 92 -21.69 -8.26 8.81
N LYS A 93 -22.83 -8.96 8.75
CA LYS A 93 -24.18 -8.37 8.70
C LYS A 93 -24.40 -7.37 9.84
N ASN A 94 -25.04 -6.24 9.54
CA ASN A 94 -25.41 -5.14 10.45
C ASN A 94 -24.30 -4.16 10.88
N GLY A 95 -23.09 -4.26 10.32
CA GLY A 95 -22.01 -3.35 10.70
C GLY A 95 -21.21 -3.93 11.85
N THR A 96 -19.91 -3.64 11.87
CA THR A 96 -19.02 -4.18 12.88
C THR A 96 -18.58 -3.07 13.83
N PRO A 97 -18.91 -3.18 15.13
CA PRO A 97 -18.47 -2.22 16.12
C PRO A 97 -16.94 -2.10 16.14
N TRP A 98 -16.45 -0.89 16.37
CA TRP A 98 -15.02 -0.56 16.39
C TRP A 98 -14.18 -1.49 17.27
N ALA A 99 -14.69 -1.83 18.46
CA ALA A 99 -13.99 -2.65 19.44
C ALA A 99 -13.68 -4.09 18.96
N ILE A 100 -14.44 -4.62 18.00
CA ILE A 100 -14.20 -5.99 17.50
C ILE A 100 -12.84 -6.07 16.78
N PHE A 101 -12.41 -4.97 16.16
CA PHE A 101 -11.13 -4.89 15.44
C PHE A 101 -9.91 -4.86 16.38
N ASP A 102 -10.09 -4.67 17.70
CA ASP A 102 -9.00 -4.75 18.69
C ASP A 102 -8.41 -6.16 18.79
N SER A 103 -9.21 -7.17 18.44
CA SER A 103 -8.85 -8.57 18.59
C SER A 103 -8.07 -9.15 17.40
N VAL A 104 -7.89 -8.38 16.31
CA VAL A 104 -7.29 -8.92 15.08
C VAL A 104 -5.78 -9.09 15.25
N PRO A 105 -5.26 -10.33 15.18
CA PRO A 105 -3.83 -10.59 15.33
C PRO A 105 -3.00 -9.89 14.24
N GLY A 106 -1.86 -9.31 14.64
CA GLY A 106 -0.91 -8.67 13.72
C GLY A 106 -1.25 -7.23 13.33
N VAL A 107 -2.38 -6.69 13.78
CA VAL A 107 -2.68 -5.25 13.66
C VAL A 107 -2.21 -4.52 14.91
N GLN A 108 -1.46 -3.44 14.72
CA GLN A 108 -0.98 -2.58 15.80
C GLN A 108 -1.66 -1.22 15.70
N TRP A 109 -2.64 -0.98 16.56
CA TRP A 109 -3.37 0.28 16.58
C TRP A 109 -2.52 1.40 17.18
N ARG A 110 -2.36 2.49 16.43
CA ARG A 110 -1.74 3.73 16.92
C ARG A 110 -2.72 4.51 17.80
N ASP A 111 -3.98 4.54 17.37
CA ASP A 111 -5.06 5.20 18.08
C ASP A 111 -5.79 4.19 18.96
N THR A 112 -5.98 4.51 20.24
CA THR A 112 -6.67 3.62 21.21
C THR A 112 -8.19 3.56 20.99
N SER A 113 -8.76 4.57 20.36
CA SER A 113 -10.19 4.67 20.04
C SER A 113 -10.40 5.42 18.71
N PRO A 114 -11.60 5.35 18.11
CA PRO A 114 -11.93 6.17 16.95
C PRO A 114 -11.83 7.66 17.27
N LYS A 115 -11.32 8.43 16.31
CA LYS A 115 -11.18 9.89 16.34
C LYS A 115 -12.15 10.52 15.35
N SER A 116 -12.60 11.74 15.63
CA SER A 116 -13.41 12.51 14.67
C SER A 116 -12.58 12.81 13.42
N ASN A 117 -13.18 12.65 12.24
CA ASN A 117 -12.60 13.03 10.97
C ASN A 117 -13.13 14.42 10.57
N SER A 118 -12.35 15.48 10.81
CA SER A 118 -12.73 16.85 10.44
C SER A 118 -12.71 17.09 8.93
N ASP A 119 -12.01 16.24 8.18
CA ASP A 119 -11.76 16.44 6.76
C ASP A 119 -12.84 15.77 5.90
N SER A 120 -13.68 14.92 6.51
CA SER A 120 -14.82 14.30 5.85
C SER A 120 -16.13 15.03 6.14
N THR A 121 -16.91 15.22 5.08
CA THR A 121 -18.31 15.65 5.17
C THR A 121 -19.29 14.49 5.04
N ASP A 122 -18.78 13.27 4.79
CA ASP A 122 -19.57 12.06 4.66
C ASP A 122 -19.79 11.42 6.05
N PRO A 123 -21.06 11.27 6.49
CA PRO A 123 -21.39 10.65 7.77
C PRO A 123 -20.83 9.22 7.94
N GLU A 124 -20.65 8.48 6.85
CA GLU A 124 -20.10 7.11 6.89
C GLU A 124 -18.58 7.07 7.12
N SER A 125 -17.91 8.23 7.08
CA SER A 125 -16.48 8.39 7.36
C SER A 125 -16.19 9.51 8.37
N ALA A 126 -17.19 9.86 9.18
CA ALA A 126 -17.11 10.89 10.22
C ALA A 126 -16.11 10.53 11.35
N GLN A 127 -15.73 9.27 11.46
CA GLN A 127 -14.71 8.80 12.40
C GLN A 127 -13.66 7.94 11.68
N TYR A 128 -12.45 7.97 12.20
CA TYR A 128 -11.35 7.13 11.74
C TYR A 128 -10.52 6.57 12.90
N ARG A 129 -9.80 5.48 12.64
CA ARG A 129 -8.80 4.93 13.56
C ARG A 129 -7.63 4.36 12.78
N SER A 130 -6.41 4.72 13.16
CA SER A 130 -5.20 4.34 12.41
C SER A 130 -4.35 3.31 13.15
N GLY A 131 -3.67 2.48 12.38
CA GLY A 131 -2.73 1.48 12.86
C GLY A 131 -1.77 1.04 11.77
N THR A 132 -1.06 -0.05 12.02
CA THR A 132 -0.20 -0.73 11.06
C THR A 132 -0.49 -2.22 11.01
N LEU A 133 -0.20 -2.85 9.88
CA LEU A 133 -0.20 -4.30 9.72
C LEU A 133 0.92 -4.71 8.76
N MET A 134 1.33 -5.97 8.83
CA MET A 134 2.27 -6.57 7.88
C MET A 134 1.48 -7.32 6.80
N LEU A 135 1.70 -6.98 5.54
CA LEU A 135 1.23 -7.79 4.41
C LEU A 135 2.19 -8.95 4.15
N ASP A 136 1.65 -10.13 3.86
CA ASP A 136 2.43 -11.35 3.72
C ASP A 136 3.10 -11.46 2.34
N GLY A 137 4.26 -12.15 2.29
CA GLY A 137 4.99 -12.45 1.05
C GLY A 137 5.76 -11.29 0.43
N PHE A 138 6.01 -10.24 1.21
CA PHE A 138 6.88 -9.12 0.84
C PHE A 138 8.25 -9.23 1.52
N GLY A 139 9.27 -8.67 0.86
CA GLY A 139 10.68 -8.75 1.27
C GLY A 139 11.24 -7.41 1.73
N ALA A 140 12.53 -7.43 2.07
CA ALA A 140 13.27 -6.22 2.43
C ALA A 140 13.58 -5.38 1.17
N VAL A 141 13.41 -4.07 1.29
CA VAL A 141 13.65 -3.06 0.24
C VAL A 141 14.39 -1.86 0.82
N ASP A 142 15.17 -1.20 -0.03
CA ASP A 142 15.91 0.02 0.33
C ASP A 142 15.00 1.25 0.36
N VAL A 143 14.73 1.79 1.55
CA VAL A 143 14.00 3.04 1.73
C VAL A 143 14.93 4.18 2.16
N PRO A 144 14.60 5.44 1.81
CA PRO A 144 15.34 6.60 2.31
C PRO A 144 15.34 6.61 3.85
N ASP A 145 16.51 6.78 4.46
CA ASP A 145 16.64 6.88 5.92
C ASP A 145 16.20 8.25 6.47
N GLY A 146 15.92 9.22 5.59
CA GLY A 146 15.46 10.56 5.97
C GLY A 146 16.55 11.45 6.58
N GLY A 147 17.80 10.97 6.63
CA GLY A 147 18.96 11.78 6.99
C GLY A 147 19.22 12.90 5.98
N GLN A 148 19.92 13.95 6.42
CA GLN A 148 20.43 15.01 5.55
C GLN A 148 21.93 14.78 5.28
N GLY A 149 22.32 14.74 4.01
CA GLY A 149 23.72 14.63 3.58
C GLY A 149 23.96 13.60 2.48
N ALA A 150 25.10 13.71 1.77
CA ALA A 150 25.48 12.81 0.68
C ALA A 150 25.87 11.39 1.14
N GLU A 151 26.01 11.18 2.45
CA GLU A 151 26.43 9.90 3.05
C GLU A 151 25.25 9.10 3.65
N VAL A 152 24.02 9.52 3.41
CA VAL A 152 22.83 8.84 3.94
C VAL A 152 22.61 7.57 3.13
N ALA A 153 23.09 6.45 3.68
CA ALA A 153 22.80 5.14 3.14
C ALA A 153 21.29 4.84 3.24
N PRO A 154 20.71 4.17 2.24
CA PRO A 154 19.36 3.63 2.37
C PRO A 154 19.29 2.70 3.58
N LYS A 155 18.14 2.68 4.27
CA LYS A 155 17.84 1.66 5.27
C LYS A 155 16.98 0.56 4.65
N GLN A 156 17.06 -0.63 5.22
CA GLN A 156 16.18 -1.74 4.83
C GLN A 156 14.86 -1.65 5.60
N ALA A 157 13.74 -1.75 4.89
CA ALA A 157 12.39 -1.90 5.44
C ALA A 157 11.66 -3.04 4.73
N ASN A 158 10.67 -3.69 5.36
CA ASN A 158 9.90 -4.72 4.66
C ASN A 158 8.78 -4.06 3.84
N GLU A 159 8.75 -4.28 2.53
CA GLU A 159 7.79 -3.70 1.58
C GLU A 159 6.30 -3.95 1.96
N GLY A 160 6.04 -4.97 2.77
CA GLY A 160 4.71 -5.31 3.28
C GLY A 160 4.27 -4.48 4.48
N GLU A 161 5.15 -3.72 5.14
CA GLU A 161 4.77 -2.83 6.24
C GLU A 161 3.75 -1.80 5.73
N SER A 162 2.53 -1.86 6.22
CA SER A 162 1.43 -1.06 5.68
C SER A 162 0.71 -0.29 6.77
N GLY A 163 0.30 0.93 6.43
CA GLY A 163 -0.67 1.66 7.23
C GLY A 163 -2.06 1.05 7.03
N ILE A 164 -2.83 0.93 8.10
CA ILE A 164 -4.26 0.59 8.04
C ILE A 164 -5.07 1.70 8.70
N THR A 165 -6.15 2.10 8.03
CA THR A 165 -7.12 3.06 8.55
C THR A 165 -8.51 2.46 8.47
N LEU A 166 -9.19 2.36 9.61
CA LEU A 166 -10.61 2.08 9.67
C LEU A 166 -11.36 3.40 9.57
N ASN A 167 -12.38 3.47 8.73
CA ASN A 167 -13.30 4.61 8.66
C ASN A 167 -14.71 4.15 8.96
N GLY A 168 -15.49 5.00 9.62
CA GLY A 168 -16.85 4.66 9.99
C GLY A 168 -17.64 5.82 10.55
N ASP A 169 -18.82 5.48 11.05
CA ASP A 169 -19.67 6.36 11.83
C ASP A 169 -19.45 6.15 13.34
N ALA A 170 -20.27 6.79 14.15
CA ALA A 170 -20.20 6.70 15.62
C ALA A 170 -20.38 5.28 16.20
N GLN A 171 -20.90 4.33 15.41
CA GLN A 171 -21.24 2.99 15.89
C GLN A 171 -20.38 1.90 15.25
N SER A 172 -20.07 2.04 13.96
CA SER A 172 -19.56 0.93 13.16
C SER A 172 -18.57 1.36 12.09
N VAL A 173 -17.65 0.45 11.78
CA VAL A 173 -16.72 0.58 10.65
C VAL A 173 -17.46 0.36 9.33
N ARG A 174 -17.21 1.24 8.36
CA ARG A 174 -17.83 1.28 7.03
C ARG A 174 -16.84 0.95 5.91
N SER A 175 -15.57 1.31 6.09
CA SER A 175 -14.51 0.98 5.15
C SER A 175 -13.16 0.79 5.83
N ILE A 176 -12.26 0.10 5.14
CA ILE A 176 -10.88 -0.13 5.56
C ILE A 176 -9.97 0.34 4.43
N ALA A 177 -9.04 1.24 4.71
CA ALA A 177 -7.97 1.60 3.79
C ALA A 177 -6.67 0.94 4.26
N VAL A 178 -5.95 0.30 3.34
CA VAL A 178 -4.60 -0.22 3.56
C VAL A 178 -3.66 0.46 2.58
N LYS A 179 -2.67 1.18 3.10
CA LYS A 179 -1.67 1.90 2.32
C LYS A 179 -0.33 1.19 2.48
N LYS A 180 0.08 0.50 1.43
CA LYS A 180 1.39 -0.12 1.29
C LYS A 180 2.34 0.90 0.68
N PHE A 181 3.51 1.11 1.26
CA PHE A 181 4.54 1.94 0.63
C PHE A 181 5.12 1.21 -0.59
N TYR A 182 5.58 1.98 -1.57
CA TYR A 182 5.84 1.55 -2.96
C TYR A 182 4.60 1.36 -3.83
N ALA A 183 4.67 2.00 -4.98
CA ALA A 183 3.76 1.81 -6.10
C ALA A 183 4.00 0.44 -6.76
N SER A 184 2.95 -0.38 -6.86
CA SER A 184 2.93 -1.71 -7.49
C SER A 184 1.58 -1.95 -8.19
N PRO A 185 1.54 -2.12 -9.53
CA PRO A 185 0.30 -2.35 -10.28
C PRO A 185 -0.27 -3.77 -10.14
N GLU A 186 0.40 -4.66 -9.42
CA GLU A 186 0.06 -6.09 -9.25
C GLU A 186 -1.11 -6.36 -8.28
N TYR A 187 -2.15 -5.50 -8.28
CA TYR A 187 -3.22 -5.51 -7.27
C TYR A 187 -3.89 -6.89 -7.08
N ALA A 188 -4.19 -7.59 -8.18
CA ALA A 188 -4.88 -8.87 -8.12
C ALA A 188 -4.04 -9.95 -7.41
N GLU A 189 -2.72 -9.95 -7.62
CA GLU A 189 -1.81 -10.91 -7.00
C GLU A 189 -1.62 -10.59 -5.51
N VAL A 190 -1.57 -9.30 -5.14
CA VAL A 190 -1.59 -8.89 -3.74
C VAL A 190 -2.90 -9.34 -3.08
N LEU A 191 -4.07 -9.05 -3.68
CA LEU A 191 -5.35 -9.43 -3.12
C LEU A 191 -5.50 -10.94 -2.92
N LYS A 192 -5.14 -11.76 -3.92
CA LYS A 192 -5.18 -13.23 -3.80
C LYS A 192 -4.26 -13.74 -2.69
N ARG A 193 -3.05 -13.19 -2.60
CA ARG A 193 -2.07 -13.58 -1.57
C ARG A 193 -2.52 -13.20 -0.17
N GLN A 194 -3.08 -12.00 -0.02
CA GLN A 194 -3.52 -11.51 1.28
C GLN A 194 -4.87 -12.08 1.71
N LEU A 195 -5.67 -12.61 0.78
CA LEU A 195 -7.00 -13.14 1.06
C LEU A 195 -7.05 -14.62 0.60
N PRO A 196 -6.21 -15.49 1.17
CA PRO A 196 -6.01 -16.85 0.64
C PRO A 196 -7.28 -17.71 0.73
N ALA A 197 -8.12 -17.46 1.74
CA ALA A 197 -9.40 -18.12 1.93
C ALA A 197 -10.60 -17.39 1.26
N ALA A 198 -10.36 -16.39 0.42
CA ALA A 198 -11.44 -15.79 -0.37
C ALA A 198 -11.97 -16.80 -1.40
N THR A 199 -13.29 -16.91 -1.50
CA THR A 199 -13.94 -17.79 -2.48
C THR A 199 -13.79 -17.27 -3.90
N SER A 200 -13.59 -15.96 -4.08
CA SER A 200 -13.25 -15.36 -5.37
C SER A 200 -12.59 -13.99 -5.22
N VAL A 201 -11.78 -13.62 -6.21
CA VAL A 201 -11.27 -12.26 -6.43
C VAL A 201 -11.54 -11.92 -7.90
N ARG A 202 -12.55 -11.07 -8.15
CA ARG A 202 -13.05 -10.76 -9.51
C ARG A 202 -12.84 -9.29 -9.83
N LEU A 203 -12.25 -8.98 -10.97
CA LEU A 203 -12.22 -7.62 -11.50
C LEU A 203 -13.64 -7.23 -11.91
N ILE A 204 -14.11 -6.05 -11.48
CA ILE A 204 -15.45 -5.54 -11.78
C ILE A 204 -15.43 -4.21 -12.53
N ALA A 205 -14.35 -3.43 -12.43
CA ALA A 205 -14.13 -2.26 -13.28
C ALA A 205 -12.63 -1.94 -13.43
N GLU A 206 -12.25 -1.46 -14.61
CA GLU A 206 -10.88 -1.03 -14.94
C GLU A 206 -10.93 0.08 -16.01
N LYS A 207 -9.75 0.53 -16.48
CA LYS A 207 -9.61 1.51 -17.58
C LYS A 207 -10.40 2.79 -17.30
N CYS A 208 -10.23 3.29 -16.08
CA CYS A 208 -10.78 4.55 -15.63
C CYS A 208 -10.11 5.72 -16.37
N VAL A 209 -10.84 6.83 -16.50
CA VAL A 209 -10.36 8.07 -17.12
C VAL A 209 -10.58 9.25 -16.19
N ARG A 210 -9.76 10.29 -16.35
CA ARG A 210 -9.90 11.54 -15.62
C ARG A 210 -11.21 12.21 -16.02
N ALA A 211 -11.96 12.70 -15.04
CA ALA A 211 -13.30 13.21 -15.25
C ALA A 211 -13.36 14.52 -16.06
N ASP A 212 -12.29 15.29 -16.07
CA ASP A 212 -12.16 16.63 -16.66
C ASP A 212 -11.74 16.62 -18.14
N ASP A 213 -10.76 15.80 -18.51
CA ASP A 213 -10.19 15.76 -19.87
C ASP A 213 -10.33 14.41 -20.57
N GLY A 214 -10.87 13.39 -19.88
CA GLY A 214 -11.00 12.03 -20.42
C GLY A 214 -9.65 11.33 -20.65
N GLY A 215 -8.55 11.90 -20.17
CA GLY A 215 -7.23 11.28 -20.17
C GLY A 215 -7.15 10.06 -19.24
N PRO A 216 -6.05 9.30 -19.25
CA PRO A 216 -5.93 8.15 -18.35
C PRO A 216 -6.01 8.59 -16.88
N ASP A 217 -6.68 7.78 -16.06
CA ASP A 217 -6.68 7.96 -14.61
C ASP A 217 -5.23 7.92 -14.09
N PRO A 218 -4.71 9.03 -13.51
CA PRO A 218 -3.33 9.07 -13.01
C PRO A 218 -3.10 8.06 -11.88
N LEU A 219 -4.15 7.70 -11.13
CA LEU A 219 -4.05 6.75 -10.03
C LEU A 219 -4.17 5.28 -10.50
N GLN A 220 -4.44 5.04 -11.78
CA GLN A 220 -4.57 3.70 -12.36
C GLN A 220 -5.52 2.79 -11.54
N SER A 221 -6.68 3.32 -11.19
CA SER A 221 -7.66 2.66 -10.32
C SER A 221 -8.22 1.40 -10.98
N LYS A 222 -8.38 0.35 -10.17
CA LYS A 222 -9.09 -0.88 -10.53
C LYS A 222 -10.00 -1.29 -9.39
N PHE A 223 -11.14 -1.88 -9.73
CA PHE A 223 -12.16 -2.29 -8.78
C PHE A 223 -12.33 -3.80 -8.79
N TYR A 224 -12.39 -4.40 -7.61
CA TYR A 224 -12.57 -5.84 -7.44
C TYR A 224 -13.77 -6.14 -6.54
N ALA A 225 -14.42 -7.28 -6.78
CA ALA A 225 -15.34 -7.93 -5.85
C ALA A 225 -14.65 -9.15 -5.25
N ILE A 226 -14.73 -9.29 -3.93
CA ILE A 226 -14.08 -10.32 -3.14
C ILE A 226 -15.18 -11.15 -2.45
N GLY A 227 -15.30 -12.41 -2.84
CA GLY A 227 -16.17 -13.35 -2.14
C GLY A 227 -15.50 -13.87 -0.87
N LEU A 228 -16.18 -13.73 0.27
CA LEU A 228 -15.77 -14.25 1.57
C LEU A 228 -16.93 -15.09 2.14
N ASP A 229 -16.64 -15.98 3.09
CA ASP A 229 -17.68 -16.79 3.74
C ASP A 229 -18.73 -15.91 4.46
N ALA A 230 -18.29 -14.78 5.00
CA ALA A 230 -19.14 -13.84 5.73
C ALA A 230 -19.93 -12.87 4.81
N GLY A 231 -19.65 -12.84 3.50
CA GLY A 231 -20.29 -11.94 2.54
C GLY A 231 -19.37 -11.50 1.41
N GLU A 232 -19.76 -10.47 0.67
CA GLU A 232 -18.95 -9.89 -0.39
C GLU A 232 -18.34 -8.55 0.07
N ALA A 233 -17.04 -8.37 -0.16
CA ALA A 233 -16.36 -7.08 -0.04
C ALA A 233 -16.05 -6.52 -1.43
N PHE A 234 -15.95 -5.22 -1.54
CA PHE A 234 -15.51 -4.52 -2.75
C PHE A 234 -14.23 -3.76 -2.46
N VAL A 235 -13.35 -3.68 -3.45
CA VAL A 235 -12.03 -3.05 -3.29
C VAL A 235 -11.80 -2.06 -4.42
N GLU A 236 -11.49 -0.81 -4.08
CA GLU A 236 -10.77 0.12 -4.97
C GLU A 236 -9.28 -0.05 -4.71
N ALA A 237 -8.50 -0.38 -5.73
CA ALA A 237 -7.05 -0.46 -5.68
C ALA A 237 -6.46 0.60 -6.61
N TYR A 238 -5.55 1.43 -6.10
CA TYR A 238 -4.96 2.52 -6.87
C TYR A 238 -3.53 2.84 -6.42
N LEU A 239 -2.82 3.53 -7.30
CA LEU A 239 -1.42 3.94 -7.13
C LEU A 239 -1.35 5.44 -6.93
N ASP A 240 -0.49 5.84 -6.02
CA ASP A 240 0.12 7.17 -6.01
C ASP A 240 1.57 6.93 -6.44
N ASP A 241 1.98 7.45 -7.59
CA ASP A 241 3.33 7.25 -8.13
C ASP A 241 4.40 8.08 -7.40
N GLY A 242 3.98 8.93 -6.45
CA GLY A 242 4.85 9.77 -5.65
C GLY A 242 5.39 10.97 -6.39
N THR A 243 4.95 11.25 -7.62
CA THR A 243 5.45 12.38 -8.42
C THR A 243 5.20 13.72 -7.72
N GLU A 244 4.02 13.91 -7.13
CA GLU A 244 3.66 15.14 -6.42
C GLU A 244 4.43 15.28 -5.09
N THR A 245 4.62 14.16 -4.38
CA THR A 245 5.27 14.14 -3.06
C THR A 245 6.79 13.98 -3.13
N ARG A 246 7.35 13.75 -4.33
CA ARG A 246 8.74 13.34 -4.57
C ARG A 246 9.14 12.12 -3.72
N GLY A 247 8.17 11.23 -3.48
CA GLY A 247 8.32 10.02 -2.67
C GLY A 247 8.39 8.75 -3.53
N PRO A 248 8.58 7.57 -2.91
CA PRO A 248 8.60 6.27 -3.60
C PRO A 248 7.22 5.80 -4.11
N GLY A 249 6.19 6.65 -3.98
CA GLY A 249 4.82 6.29 -4.23
C GLY A 249 4.24 5.30 -3.21
N SER A 250 3.00 4.90 -3.45
CA SER A 250 2.27 3.94 -2.62
C SER A 250 1.19 3.21 -3.42
N THR A 251 0.79 2.06 -2.90
CA THR A 251 -0.35 1.30 -3.40
C THR A 251 -1.41 1.26 -2.30
N THR A 252 -2.62 1.70 -2.61
CA THR A 252 -3.71 1.75 -1.64
C THR A 252 -4.84 0.80 -2.04
N PHE A 253 -5.36 0.08 -1.05
CA PHE A 253 -6.54 -0.78 -1.17
C PHE A 253 -7.63 -0.26 -0.23
N VAL A 254 -8.78 0.13 -0.76
CA VAL A 254 -9.93 0.59 0.02
C VAL A 254 -11.04 -0.44 -0.07
N PHE A 255 -11.29 -1.13 1.03
CA PHE A 255 -12.33 -2.13 1.18
C PHE A 255 -13.63 -1.51 1.65
N THR A 256 -14.73 -1.84 0.98
CA THR A 256 -16.10 -1.44 1.35
C THR A 256 -17.03 -2.65 1.33
N ARG A 257 -18.15 -2.56 2.06
CA ARG A 257 -19.21 -3.58 2.01
C ARG A 257 -20.12 -3.43 0.79
N THR A 258 -20.30 -2.19 0.32
CA THR A 258 -21.18 -1.87 -0.80
C THR A 258 -20.34 -1.60 -2.04
N LYS A 259 -20.80 -2.09 -3.20
CA LYS A 259 -20.17 -1.80 -4.50
C LYS A 259 -20.04 -0.27 -4.65
N PRO A 260 -18.83 0.27 -4.87
CA PRO A 260 -18.60 1.71 -4.93
C PRO A 260 -19.05 2.31 -6.28
N GLN A 261 -20.32 2.13 -6.63
CA GLN A 261 -20.88 2.46 -7.95
C GLN A 261 -20.70 3.95 -8.30
N LYS A 262 -20.90 4.84 -7.32
CA LYS A 262 -20.70 6.28 -7.49
C LYS A 262 -19.26 6.61 -7.87
N ARG A 263 -18.28 5.92 -7.27
CA ARG A 263 -16.85 6.13 -7.53
C ARG A 263 -16.46 5.59 -8.91
N ILE A 264 -16.91 4.38 -9.25
CA ILE A 264 -16.73 3.77 -10.58
C ILE A 264 -17.26 4.70 -11.69
N GLN A 265 -18.44 5.29 -11.48
CA GLN A 265 -19.04 6.23 -12.43
C GLN A 265 -18.29 7.57 -12.47
N ALA A 266 -17.87 8.11 -11.33
CA ALA A 266 -17.12 9.36 -11.26
C ALA A 266 -15.77 9.27 -12.00
N LEU A 267 -15.12 8.10 -11.94
CA LEU A 267 -13.89 7.80 -12.66
C LEU A 267 -14.13 7.24 -14.08
N GLN A 268 -15.40 7.19 -14.53
CA GLN A 268 -15.81 6.71 -15.85
C GLN A 268 -15.17 5.36 -16.23
N CYS A 269 -15.04 4.45 -15.26
CA CYS A 269 -14.39 3.18 -15.48
C CYS A 269 -15.25 2.25 -16.35
N LYS A 270 -14.60 1.39 -17.13
CA LYS A 270 -15.27 0.32 -17.87
C LYS A 270 -15.59 -0.84 -16.92
N GLU A 271 -16.87 -1.12 -16.74
CA GLU A 271 -17.32 -2.31 -16.00
C GLU A 271 -17.05 -3.60 -16.80
N SER A 272 -16.78 -4.70 -16.07
CA SER A 272 -16.45 -6.03 -16.62
C SER A 272 -17.63 -6.98 -16.64
#